data_AF-A0A4R8Q6X4-F1
#
_entry.id   AF-A0A4R8Q6X4-F1
#
_cell.length_a   1.000
_cell.length_b   1.000
_cell.length_c   1.000
_cell.angle_alpha   90.00
_cell.angle_beta   90.00
_cell.angle_gamma   90.00
#
_symmetry.space_group_name_H-M   'P 1'
#
loop_
_entity.id
_entity.type
_entity.pdbx_description
1 polymer ?
#
loop_
_entity_poly.entity_id
_entity_poly.type
_entity_poly.pdbx_seq_one_letter_code
_entity_poly.pdbx_strand_id
1 'polypeptide(L)'
;MQIGDLDRLWNETVQNPSSPYEVLSMNQGGPREYGLTNYFIASASGNPFWQACHELLLKVWEGRTNTEGLHSHPLLKGLPLMGQSFDTALSQKLSDYIIQGQVITMVMSTVDEERGWDGPKYVSEKIYAPEYMVGSQLINEYTNWNGVRAFELMSQRMPKAGEPESDDQKLARTIVEDCFQRSFSFKLAHGLILQVLGETLGSLWRKHTGSDDVEGTYAHWLRYGMVRWKPNHLPEREPYEKLEPVKRGPLLREG
;
A
#
# COMPACT_ATOMS: atom_id res chain seq x y z
N MET A 1 -2.96 -5.93 7.55
CA MET A 1 -3.86 -6.03 8.71
C MET A 1 -4.40 -4.63 8.98
N GLN A 2 -5.67 -4.43 9.33
CA GLN A 2 -6.24 -3.08 9.46
C GLN A 2 -6.19 -2.56 10.90
N ILE A 3 -5.99 -1.25 11.04
CA ILE A 3 -5.94 -0.51 12.29
C ILE A 3 -7.04 0.56 12.24
N GLY A 4 -7.83 0.69 13.29
CA GLY A 4 -8.80 1.77 13.44
C GLY A 4 -10.18 1.45 12.89
N ASP A 5 -10.90 2.49 12.45
CA ASP A 5 -12.33 2.43 12.15
C ASP A 5 -12.61 2.41 10.64
N LEU A 6 -12.65 1.19 10.07
CA LEU A 6 -12.93 0.99 8.65
C LEU A 6 -14.35 1.39 8.26
N ASP A 7 -15.32 1.15 9.13
CA ASP A 7 -16.71 1.52 8.87
C ASP A 7 -16.84 3.03 8.78
N ARG A 8 -16.22 3.78 9.71
CA ARG A 8 -16.22 5.24 9.67
C ARG A 8 -15.51 5.77 8.42
N LEU A 9 -14.33 5.24 8.06
CA LEU A 9 -13.63 5.66 6.84
C LEU A 9 -14.50 5.45 5.60
N TRP A 10 -15.10 4.28 5.46
CA TRP A 10 -15.99 3.95 4.36
C TRP A 10 -17.23 4.84 4.32
N ASN A 11 -17.88 5.03 5.48
CA ASN A 11 -19.12 5.81 5.62
C ASN A 11 -18.91 7.31 5.38
N GLU A 12 -17.73 7.87 5.69
CA GLU A 12 -17.44 9.29 5.45
C GLU A 12 -16.91 9.55 4.03
N THR A 13 -16.31 8.53 3.39
CA THR A 13 -15.76 8.62 2.04
C THR A 13 -16.68 7.96 1.00
N VAL A 14 -16.38 6.73 0.60
CA VAL A 14 -16.98 6.07 -0.58
C VAL A 14 -18.48 5.88 -0.50
N GLN A 15 -19.03 5.56 0.68
CA GLN A 15 -20.49 5.35 0.81
C GLN A 15 -21.27 6.66 0.91
N ASN A 16 -20.62 7.76 1.29
CA ASN A 16 -21.29 9.05 1.47
C ASN A 16 -21.57 9.71 0.11
N PRO A 17 -22.84 9.90 -0.30
CA PRO A 17 -23.16 10.53 -1.58
C PRO A 17 -22.73 12.00 -1.69
N SER A 18 -22.46 12.65 -0.55
CA SER A 18 -21.94 14.03 -0.51
C SER A 18 -20.41 14.08 -0.55
N SER A 19 -19.73 12.94 -0.41
CA SER A 19 -18.28 12.87 -0.54
C SER A 19 -17.90 12.79 -2.02
N PRO A 20 -16.84 13.48 -2.46
CA PRO A 20 -16.39 13.40 -3.84
C PRO A 20 -15.64 12.10 -4.14
N TYR A 21 -15.24 11.34 -3.12
CA TYR A 21 -14.32 10.22 -3.25
C TYR A 21 -15.03 8.92 -3.61
N GLU A 22 -14.46 8.19 -4.55
CA GLU A 22 -15.01 6.94 -5.08
C GLU A 22 -14.08 5.74 -4.84
N VAL A 23 -12.80 6.02 -4.52
CA VAL A 23 -11.77 5.01 -4.30
C VAL A 23 -10.99 5.31 -3.02
N LEU A 24 -10.76 4.28 -2.21
CA LEU A 24 -9.80 4.26 -1.11
C LEU A 24 -8.62 3.37 -1.47
N SER A 25 -7.41 3.87 -1.25
CA SER A 25 -6.19 3.07 -1.21
C SER A 25 -5.11 3.86 -0.46
N MET A 26 -3.83 3.53 -0.63
CA MET A 26 -2.70 4.30 -0.10
C MET A 26 -1.89 4.87 -1.24
N ASN A 27 -1.48 6.13 -1.10
CA ASN A 27 -0.62 6.81 -2.05
C ASN A 27 0.80 6.29 -1.91
N GLN A 28 1.33 5.70 -2.98
CA GLN A 28 2.70 5.15 -3.02
C GLN A 28 3.73 6.16 -3.54
N GLY A 29 3.33 7.13 -4.36
CA GLY A 29 4.24 8.04 -5.09
C GLY A 29 4.38 9.44 -4.48
N GLY A 30 3.53 9.80 -3.51
CA GLY A 30 3.46 11.17 -2.99
C GLY A 30 2.58 12.07 -3.87
N PRO A 31 2.57 13.40 -3.62
CA PRO A 31 1.68 14.32 -4.33
C PRO A 31 1.96 14.46 -5.84
N ARG A 32 3.19 14.14 -6.27
CA ARG A 32 3.73 14.42 -7.61
C ARG A 32 4.04 13.18 -8.45
N GLU A 33 3.63 12.01 -7.97
CA GLU A 33 3.79 10.76 -8.69
C GLU A 33 2.55 9.90 -8.47
N TYR A 34 1.96 9.42 -9.56
CA TYR A 34 0.79 8.56 -9.49
C TYR A 34 1.18 7.13 -9.15
N GLY A 35 0.67 6.65 -8.02
CA GLY A 35 0.79 5.25 -7.63
C GLY A 35 -0.12 4.96 -6.46
N LEU A 36 -0.79 3.82 -6.52
CA LEU A 36 -1.56 3.29 -5.41
C LEU A 36 -1.06 1.91 -5.03
N THR A 37 -1.09 1.63 -3.73
CA THR A 37 -0.80 0.28 -3.24
C THR A 37 -1.91 -0.69 -3.64
N ASN A 38 -1.57 -1.96 -3.86
CA ASN A 38 -2.53 -2.98 -4.31
C ASN A 38 -3.03 -3.91 -3.19
N TYR A 39 -2.78 -3.58 -1.93
CA TYR A 39 -3.09 -4.44 -0.78
C TYR A 39 -4.13 -3.87 0.18
N PHE A 40 -4.58 -2.63 -0.07
CA PHE A 40 -5.78 -2.04 0.50
C PHE A 40 -6.46 -1.24 -0.61
N ILE A 41 -7.61 -1.73 -1.06
CA ILE A 41 -8.43 -1.08 -2.09
C ILE A 41 -9.88 -1.18 -1.64
N ALA A 42 -10.63 -0.10 -1.76
CA ALA A 42 -12.08 -0.12 -1.60
C ALA A 42 -12.74 0.86 -2.57
N SER A 43 -13.90 0.48 -3.09
CA SER A 43 -14.75 1.31 -3.92
C SER A 43 -16.18 0.76 -3.88
N ALA A 44 -17.15 1.55 -4.34
CA ALA A 44 -18.45 1.00 -4.69
C ALA A 44 -18.33 -0.02 -5.83
N SER A 45 -19.33 -0.91 -5.94
CA SER A 45 -19.43 -1.85 -7.05
C SER A 45 -19.55 -1.10 -8.39
N GLY A 46 -18.92 -1.65 -9.43
CA GLY A 46 -18.99 -1.06 -10.78
C GLY A 46 -18.18 0.24 -10.93
N ASN A 47 -17.25 0.53 -10.03
CA ASN A 47 -16.43 1.72 -10.12
C ASN A 47 -15.59 1.74 -11.43
N PRO A 48 -15.66 2.83 -12.23
CA PRO A 48 -15.05 2.88 -13.56
C PRO A 48 -13.51 2.83 -13.54
N PHE A 49 -12.87 3.35 -12.50
CA PHE A 49 -11.41 3.29 -12.35
C PHE A 49 -10.93 1.84 -12.27
N TRP A 50 -11.54 1.03 -11.40
CA TRP A 50 -11.16 -0.37 -11.26
C TRP A 50 -11.54 -1.22 -12.48
N GLN A 51 -12.63 -0.89 -13.18
CA GLN A 51 -12.95 -1.51 -14.48
C GLN A 51 -11.85 -1.24 -15.51
N ALA A 52 -11.41 0.01 -15.66
CA ALA A 52 -10.33 0.36 -16.57
C ALA A 52 -9.00 -0.35 -16.20
N CYS A 53 -8.66 -0.39 -14.91
CA CYS A 53 -7.50 -1.15 -14.42
C CYS A 53 -7.61 -2.64 -14.75
N HIS A 54 -8.78 -3.24 -14.54
CA HIS A 54 -8.98 -4.66 -14.81
C HIS A 54 -8.89 -4.98 -16.30
N GLU A 55 -9.54 -4.18 -17.16
CA GLU A 55 -9.49 -4.35 -18.61
C GLU A 55 -8.06 -4.21 -19.16
N LEU A 56 -7.30 -3.20 -18.70
CA LEU A 56 -5.91 -3.04 -19.10
C LEU A 56 -5.05 -4.21 -18.62
N LEU A 57 -5.26 -4.69 -17.38
CA LEU A 57 -4.54 -5.86 -16.87
C LEU A 57 -4.83 -7.10 -17.72
N LEU A 58 -6.09 -7.37 -18.04
CA LEU A 58 -6.47 -8.49 -18.90
C LEU A 58 -5.83 -8.37 -20.28
N LYS A 59 -5.80 -7.16 -20.84
CA LYS A 59 -5.19 -6.91 -22.14
C LYS A 59 -3.69 -7.18 -22.15
N VAL A 60 -2.98 -6.71 -21.12
CA VAL A 60 -1.54 -6.96 -20.92
C VAL A 60 -1.26 -8.45 -20.67
N TRP A 61 -2.22 -9.19 -20.09
CA TRP A 61 -2.12 -10.62 -19.79
C TRP A 61 -2.47 -11.55 -20.97
N GLU A 62 -3.03 -11.06 -22.08
CA GLU A 62 -3.48 -11.90 -23.19
C GLU A 62 -2.37 -12.86 -23.67
N GLY A 63 -2.69 -14.17 -23.71
CA GLY A 63 -1.75 -15.21 -24.13
C GLY A 63 -0.64 -15.55 -23.13
N ARG A 64 -0.73 -15.06 -21.88
CA ARG A 64 0.30 -15.27 -20.84
C ARG A 64 -0.18 -16.19 -19.72
N THR A 65 0.77 -16.84 -19.07
CA THR A 65 0.56 -17.68 -17.87
C THR A 65 1.33 -17.18 -16.65
N ASN A 66 2.17 -16.15 -16.82
CA ASN A 66 2.95 -15.52 -15.77
C ASN A 66 3.18 -14.03 -16.08
N THR A 67 3.79 -13.31 -15.14
CA THR A 67 4.06 -11.88 -15.25
C THR A 67 5.36 -11.51 -15.97
N GLU A 68 6.18 -12.49 -16.35
CA GLU A 68 7.54 -12.24 -16.84
C GLU A 68 7.53 -11.44 -18.15
N GLY A 69 8.26 -10.33 -18.15
CA GLY A 69 8.35 -9.39 -19.27
C GLY A 69 7.15 -8.44 -19.42
N LEU A 70 6.12 -8.51 -18.58
CA LEU A 70 4.96 -7.64 -18.70
C LEU A 70 5.28 -6.16 -18.47
N HIS A 71 6.31 -5.82 -17.71
CA HIS A 71 6.80 -4.45 -17.55
C HIS A 71 7.17 -3.79 -18.89
N SER A 72 7.53 -4.59 -19.90
CA SER A 72 7.91 -4.13 -21.24
C SER A 72 6.75 -4.07 -22.22
N HIS A 73 5.52 -4.38 -21.78
CA HIS A 73 4.35 -4.40 -22.64
C HIS A 73 4.11 -3.01 -23.27
N PRO A 74 3.84 -2.89 -24.59
CA PRO A 74 3.68 -1.60 -25.26
C PRO A 74 2.65 -0.66 -24.63
N LEU A 75 1.56 -1.21 -24.09
CA LEU A 75 0.52 -0.44 -23.39
C LEU A 75 0.97 0.20 -22.06
N LEU A 76 2.12 -0.21 -21.51
CA LEU A 76 2.70 0.36 -20.29
C LEU A 76 3.89 1.29 -20.59
N LYS A 77 4.16 1.57 -21.87
CA LYS A 77 5.26 2.44 -22.31
C LYS A 77 5.13 3.83 -21.68
N GLY A 78 6.26 4.35 -21.19
CA GLY A 78 6.37 5.67 -20.57
C GLY A 78 6.35 5.64 -19.04
N LEU A 79 5.98 4.51 -18.43
CA LEU A 79 6.07 4.35 -16.99
C LEU A 79 7.50 4.00 -16.54
N PRO A 80 7.96 4.54 -15.41
CA PRO A 80 9.18 4.08 -14.78
C PRO A 80 9.03 2.66 -14.23
N LEU A 81 10.12 1.90 -14.21
CA LEU A 81 10.19 0.63 -13.48
C LEU A 81 10.04 0.88 -11.98
N MET A 82 9.41 -0.05 -11.26
CA MET A 82 9.38 -0.03 -9.81
C MET A 82 10.78 -0.28 -9.24
N GLY A 83 11.08 0.39 -8.12
CA GLY A 83 12.33 0.16 -7.38
C GLY A 83 13.56 0.64 -8.15
N GLN A 84 13.50 1.79 -8.82
CA GLN A 84 14.60 2.35 -9.62
C GLN A 84 15.93 2.54 -8.89
N SER A 85 15.93 2.48 -7.55
CA SER A 85 17.13 2.47 -6.72
C SER A 85 17.86 1.12 -6.71
N PHE A 86 17.23 0.06 -7.19
CA PHE A 86 17.81 -1.28 -7.35
C PHE A 86 18.50 -1.42 -8.72
N ASP A 87 19.21 -2.53 -8.92
CA ASP A 87 19.70 -2.86 -10.26
C ASP A 87 18.54 -3.09 -11.25
N THR A 88 18.83 -2.93 -12.54
CA THR A 88 17.83 -2.99 -13.60
C THR A 88 17.09 -4.34 -13.63
N ALA A 89 17.81 -5.46 -13.48
CA ALA A 89 17.20 -6.79 -13.57
C ALA A 89 16.22 -7.02 -12.42
N LEU A 90 16.58 -6.58 -11.21
CA LEU A 90 15.68 -6.62 -10.06
C LEU A 90 14.48 -5.69 -10.22
N SER A 91 14.69 -4.48 -10.75
CA SER A 91 13.61 -3.51 -11.02
C SER A 91 12.59 -4.06 -12.04
N GLN A 92 13.08 -4.71 -13.10
CA GLN A 92 12.23 -5.38 -14.09
C GLN A 92 11.42 -6.51 -13.44
N LYS A 93 12.09 -7.39 -12.69
CA LYS A 93 11.44 -8.50 -12.00
C LYS A 93 10.40 -8.03 -10.98
N LEU A 94 10.67 -6.94 -10.27
CA LEU A 94 9.73 -6.32 -9.35
C LEU A 94 8.53 -5.72 -10.08
N SER A 95 8.77 -5.04 -11.20
CA SER A 95 7.71 -4.44 -12.03
C SER A 95 6.80 -5.50 -12.63
N ASP A 96 7.36 -6.63 -13.06
CA ASP A 96 6.59 -7.81 -13.48
C ASP A 96 5.77 -8.38 -12.31
N TYR A 97 6.42 -8.63 -11.16
CA TYR A 97 5.76 -9.20 -10.00
C TYR A 97 4.61 -8.34 -9.46
N ILE A 98 4.72 -7.01 -9.57
CA ILE A 98 3.69 -6.03 -9.16
C ILE A 98 3.07 -5.38 -10.40
N ILE A 99 2.84 -6.15 -11.47
CA ILE A 99 2.28 -5.61 -12.73
C ILE A 99 0.96 -4.88 -12.54
N GLN A 100 0.15 -5.29 -11.55
CA GLN A 100 -1.08 -4.60 -11.21
C GLN A 100 -0.84 -3.14 -10.82
N GLY A 101 0.26 -2.83 -10.12
CA GLY A 101 0.62 -1.46 -9.77
C GLY A 101 1.01 -0.64 -11.00
N GLN A 102 1.76 -1.22 -11.95
CA GLN A 102 2.06 -0.58 -13.23
C GLN A 102 0.79 -0.27 -14.03
N VAL A 103 -0.15 -1.22 -14.08
CA VAL A 103 -1.45 -1.03 -14.73
C VAL A 103 -2.26 0.08 -14.07
N ILE A 104 -2.32 0.10 -12.73
CA ILE A 104 -2.99 1.16 -11.96
C ILE A 104 -2.39 2.53 -12.31
N THR A 105 -1.06 2.66 -12.25
CA THR A 105 -0.37 3.91 -12.60
C THR A 105 -0.64 4.32 -14.05
N MET A 106 -0.71 3.39 -15.01
CA MET A 106 -1.02 3.71 -16.41
C MET A 106 -2.44 4.27 -16.55
N VAL A 107 -3.43 3.67 -15.88
CA VAL A 107 -4.82 4.17 -15.89
C VAL A 107 -4.91 5.56 -15.27
N MET A 108 -4.24 5.77 -14.13
CA MET A 108 -4.10 7.09 -13.48
C MET A 108 -3.46 8.12 -14.41
N SER A 109 -2.57 7.70 -15.31
CA SER A 109 -1.76 8.57 -16.17
C SER A 109 -2.25 8.66 -17.62
N THR A 110 -3.46 8.17 -17.92
CA THR A 110 -4.01 8.16 -19.29
C THR A 110 -5.18 9.12 -19.43
N VAL A 111 -5.21 9.85 -20.54
CA VAL A 111 -6.41 10.52 -21.06
C VAL A 111 -6.88 9.78 -22.31
N ASP A 112 -8.09 9.23 -22.26
CA ASP A 112 -8.73 8.49 -23.35
C ASP A 112 -10.08 9.15 -23.68
N GLU A 113 -10.09 9.98 -24.73
CA GLU A 113 -11.26 10.75 -25.15
C GLU A 113 -12.39 9.85 -25.67
N GLU A 114 -12.07 8.74 -26.32
CA GLU A 114 -13.07 7.79 -26.84
C GLU A 114 -13.84 7.12 -25.69
N ARG A 115 -13.16 6.88 -24.57
CA ARG A 115 -13.75 6.36 -23.33
C ARG A 115 -14.38 7.45 -22.45
N GLY A 116 -14.06 8.73 -22.68
CA GLY A 116 -14.39 9.81 -21.76
C GLY A 116 -13.63 9.73 -20.43
N TRP A 117 -12.38 9.25 -20.45
CA TRP A 117 -11.54 9.06 -19.28
C TRP A 117 -10.44 10.13 -19.19
N ASP A 118 -10.40 10.88 -18.09
CA ASP A 118 -9.28 11.76 -17.71
C ASP A 118 -8.72 11.23 -16.38
N GLY A 119 -7.72 10.33 -16.47
CA GLY A 119 -7.07 9.73 -15.32
C GLY A 119 -6.49 10.76 -14.36
N PRO A 120 -5.66 11.72 -14.81
CA PRO A 120 -5.11 12.75 -13.95
C PRO A 120 -6.17 13.55 -13.18
N LYS A 121 -7.28 13.92 -13.84
CA LYS A 121 -8.40 14.57 -13.16
C LYS A 121 -9.03 13.65 -12.12
N TYR A 122 -9.35 12.41 -12.50
CA TYR A 122 -9.98 11.43 -11.61
C TYR A 122 -9.14 11.20 -10.35
N VAL A 123 -7.82 11.04 -10.49
CA VAL A 123 -6.91 10.87 -9.34
C VAL A 123 -6.98 12.05 -8.39
N SER A 124 -6.87 13.27 -8.90
CA SER A 124 -6.85 14.48 -8.08
C SER A 124 -8.20 14.79 -7.39
N GLU A 125 -9.32 14.34 -7.95
CA GLU A 125 -10.67 14.68 -7.48
C GLU A 125 -11.39 13.53 -6.75
N LYS A 126 -11.11 12.27 -7.10
CA LYS A 126 -11.95 11.11 -6.74
C LYS A 126 -11.27 10.07 -5.88
N ILE A 127 -9.96 10.17 -5.64
CA ILE A 127 -9.21 9.18 -4.87
C ILE A 127 -8.88 9.73 -3.48
N TYR A 128 -9.25 8.96 -2.45
CA TYR A 128 -8.86 9.20 -1.07
C TYR A 128 -7.70 8.26 -0.73
N ALA A 129 -6.49 8.80 -0.72
CA ALA A 129 -5.27 8.02 -0.54
C ALA A 129 -4.35 8.67 0.52
N PRO A 130 -4.33 8.15 1.75
CA PRO A 130 -3.29 8.50 2.73
C PRO A 130 -1.91 8.05 2.26
N GLU A 131 -0.86 8.72 2.74
CA GLU A 131 0.53 8.37 2.45
C GLU A 131 0.84 6.94 2.97
N TYR A 132 1.46 6.10 2.14
CA TYR A 132 1.58 4.67 2.44
C TYR A 132 2.62 4.31 3.52
N MET A 133 3.69 5.08 3.68
CA MET A 133 4.74 4.81 4.67
C MET A 133 4.14 4.90 6.07
N VAL A 134 3.53 6.03 6.39
CA VAL A 134 2.85 6.23 7.67
C VAL A 134 1.57 5.39 7.73
N GLY A 135 0.79 5.34 6.65
CA GLY A 135 -0.50 4.66 6.62
C GLY A 135 -0.43 3.13 6.73
N SER A 136 0.70 2.50 6.37
CA SER A 136 0.81 1.04 6.27
C SER A 136 2.17 0.41 6.55
N GLN A 137 3.27 1.15 6.49
CA GLN A 137 4.64 0.61 6.58
C GLN A 137 5.42 1.14 7.79
N LEU A 138 4.76 1.79 8.75
CA LEU A 138 5.41 2.66 9.73
C LEU A 138 6.53 1.97 10.52
N ILE A 139 6.38 0.68 10.85
CA ILE A 139 7.45 -0.07 11.53
C ILE A 139 8.76 -0.11 10.74
N ASN A 140 8.71 -0.13 9.40
CA ASN A 140 9.90 -0.17 8.56
C ASN A 140 10.68 1.16 8.61
N GLU A 141 10.02 2.29 8.90
CA GLU A 141 10.68 3.56 9.16
C GLU A 141 11.53 3.46 10.44
N TYR A 142 10.96 2.90 11.50
CA TYR A 142 11.63 2.71 12.79
C TYR A 142 12.77 1.69 12.77
N THR A 143 12.67 0.66 11.94
CA THR A 143 13.67 -0.42 11.88
C THR A 143 14.59 -0.32 10.68
N ASN A 144 14.48 0.75 9.89
CA ASN A 144 15.22 0.91 8.64
C ASN A 144 15.11 -0.33 7.74
N TRP A 145 13.87 -0.81 7.56
CA TRP A 145 13.54 -2.00 6.78
C TRP A 145 14.17 -3.32 7.28
N ASN A 146 14.76 -3.35 8.48
CA ASN A 146 15.31 -4.57 9.08
C ASN A 146 14.19 -5.38 9.74
N GLY A 147 13.79 -6.49 9.10
CA GLY A 147 12.73 -7.36 9.61
C GLY A 147 13.12 -8.17 10.84
N VAL A 148 14.40 -8.55 10.99
CA VAL A 148 14.90 -9.22 12.21
C VAL A 148 14.76 -8.29 13.40
N ARG A 149 15.19 -7.03 13.25
CA ARG A 149 15.03 -6.01 14.29
C ARG A 149 13.56 -5.78 14.65
N ALA A 150 12.69 -5.69 13.65
CA ALA A 150 11.25 -5.57 13.87
C ALA A 150 10.69 -6.77 14.66
N PHE A 151 11.14 -7.98 14.33
CA PHE A 151 10.72 -9.20 15.02
C PHE A 151 11.20 -9.24 16.47
N GLU A 152 12.46 -8.88 16.73
CA GLU A 152 13.02 -8.79 18.08
C GLU A 152 12.23 -7.80 18.95
N LEU A 153 11.97 -6.59 18.44
CA LEU A 153 11.21 -5.56 19.14
C LEU A 153 9.78 -6.02 19.45
N MET A 154 9.09 -6.60 18.47
CA MET A 154 7.72 -7.08 18.65
C MET A 154 7.64 -8.32 19.55
N SER A 155 8.72 -9.09 19.68
CA SER A 155 8.81 -10.25 20.56
C SER A 155 9.16 -9.89 22.00
N GLN A 156 9.57 -8.65 22.29
CA GLN A 156 9.89 -8.22 23.66
C GLN A 156 8.67 -8.37 24.57
N ARG A 157 8.91 -8.87 25.79
CA ARG A 157 7.92 -8.83 26.88
C ARG A 157 7.80 -7.39 27.36
N MET A 158 6.57 -6.92 27.57
CA MET A 158 6.33 -5.66 28.25
C MET A 158 6.83 -5.76 29.71
N PRO A 159 7.39 -4.68 30.28
CA PRO A 159 7.84 -4.70 31.68
C PRO A 159 6.66 -4.92 32.62
N LYS A 160 6.92 -5.54 33.78
CA LYS A 160 5.89 -5.61 34.83
C LYS A 160 5.71 -4.26 35.49
N ALA A 161 4.60 -4.10 36.21
CA ALA A 161 4.35 -2.89 36.99
C ALA A 161 5.52 -2.59 37.93
N GLY A 162 6.12 -1.40 37.77
CA GLY A 162 7.25 -0.92 38.57
C GLY A 162 8.64 -1.30 38.04
N GLU A 163 8.73 -2.12 36.98
CA GLU A 163 10.01 -2.40 36.31
C GLU A 163 10.32 -1.29 35.28
N PRO A 164 11.59 -0.85 35.16
CA PRO A 164 11.97 0.13 34.15
C PRO A 164 11.94 -0.50 32.74
N GLU A 165 11.55 0.30 31.73
CA GLU A 165 11.68 -0.09 30.33
C GLU A 165 13.16 -0.02 29.89
N SER A 166 13.62 -1.07 29.19
CA SER A 166 14.82 -1.00 28.36
C SER A 166 14.60 -0.07 27.16
N ASP A 167 15.67 0.35 26.49
CA ASP A 167 15.54 1.21 25.31
C ASP A 167 14.83 0.49 24.15
N ASP A 168 14.99 -0.82 24.02
CA ASP A 168 14.25 -1.65 23.06
C ASP A 168 12.77 -1.73 23.40
N GLN A 169 12.42 -1.84 24.68
CA GLN A 169 11.03 -1.82 25.13
C GLN A 169 10.38 -0.47 24.86
N LYS A 170 11.08 0.64 25.12
CA LYS A 170 10.60 1.99 24.77
C LYS A 170 10.35 2.12 23.28
N LEU A 171 11.30 1.67 22.45
CA LEU A 171 11.15 1.72 20.99
C LEU A 171 9.98 0.85 20.52
N ALA A 172 9.84 -0.36 21.04
CA ALA A 172 8.72 -1.25 20.73
C ALA A 172 7.38 -0.62 21.13
N ARG A 173 7.31 0.03 22.30
CA ARG A 173 6.14 0.80 22.75
C ARG A 173 5.82 1.93 21.77
N THR A 174 6.81 2.77 21.44
CA THR A 174 6.64 3.88 20.50
C THR A 174 6.10 3.38 19.16
N ILE A 175 6.63 2.29 18.61
CA ILE A 175 6.15 1.71 17.35
C ILE A 175 4.65 1.34 17.45
N VAL A 176 4.24 0.66 18.53
CA VAL A 176 2.85 0.23 18.71
C VAL A 176 1.92 1.43 18.90
N GLU A 177 2.28 2.38 19.75
CA GLU A 177 1.52 3.61 20.00
C GLU A 177 1.36 4.42 18.71
N ASP A 178 2.43 4.60 17.96
CA ASP A 178 2.42 5.32 16.69
C ASP A 178 1.60 4.60 15.61
N CYS A 179 1.66 3.26 15.55
CA CYS A 179 0.80 2.51 14.65
C CYS A 179 -0.68 2.78 14.95
N PHE A 180 -1.08 2.89 16.21
CA PHE A 180 -2.46 3.23 16.58
C PHE A 180 -2.81 4.69 16.30
N GLN A 181 -1.89 5.62 16.49
CA GLN A 181 -2.16 7.04 16.34
C GLN A 181 -2.10 7.52 14.89
N ARG A 182 -1.22 6.93 14.07
CA ARG A 182 -0.81 7.47 12.78
C ARG A 182 -1.09 6.52 11.61
N SER A 183 -1.09 5.21 11.83
CA SER A 183 -1.34 4.23 10.78
C SER A 183 -2.81 3.81 10.72
N PHE A 184 -3.25 3.38 9.54
CA PHE A 184 -4.57 2.78 9.33
C PHE A 184 -4.48 1.30 8.94
N SER A 185 -3.27 0.84 8.65
CA SER A 185 -3.01 -0.55 8.33
C SER A 185 -1.59 -0.92 8.74
N PHE A 186 -1.32 -2.21 8.77
CA PHE A 186 -0.03 -2.79 9.03
C PHE A 186 0.27 -3.81 7.93
N LYS A 187 1.17 -3.45 7.02
CA LYS A 187 1.55 -4.28 5.88
C LYS A 187 2.61 -5.28 6.31
N LEU A 188 2.31 -6.56 6.11
CA LEU A 188 3.26 -7.65 6.26
C LEU A 188 3.77 -8.07 4.89
N ALA A 189 5.00 -7.69 4.58
CA ALA A 189 5.65 -7.99 3.32
C ALA A 189 6.15 -9.45 3.28
N HIS A 190 5.97 -10.12 2.14
CA HIS A 190 6.50 -11.45 1.85
C HIS A 190 6.68 -11.63 0.32
N GLY A 191 7.26 -12.74 -0.11
CA GLY A 191 7.42 -13.06 -1.53
C GLY A 191 8.70 -12.48 -2.13
N LEU A 192 8.62 -11.92 -3.34
CA LEU A 192 9.80 -11.46 -4.09
C LEU A 192 10.62 -10.42 -3.33
N ILE A 193 9.96 -9.60 -2.51
CA ILE A 193 10.62 -8.58 -1.69
C ILE A 193 11.68 -9.18 -0.76
N LEU A 194 11.62 -10.46 -0.39
CA LEU A 194 12.65 -11.11 0.43
C LEU A 194 14.01 -11.23 -0.27
N GLN A 195 14.02 -11.21 -1.61
CA GLN A 195 15.26 -11.19 -2.40
C GLN A 195 15.98 -9.83 -2.30
N VAL A 196 15.27 -8.80 -1.84
CA VAL A 196 15.76 -7.42 -1.68
C VAL A 196 15.94 -7.08 -0.20
N LEU A 197 14.88 -7.33 0.56
CA LEU A 197 14.64 -7.14 1.98
C LEU A 197 15.52 -7.98 2.91
N GLY A 198 15.88 -9.18 2.44
CA GLY A 198 16.12 -10.29 3.35
C GLY A 198 14.83 -10.67 4.11
N GLU A 199 14.98 -11.16 5.33
CA GLU A 199 13.83 -11.52 6.17
C GLU A 199 13.04 -10.27 6.59
N THR A 200 11.75 -10.26 6.28
CA THR A 200 10.79 -9.27 6.78
C THR A 200 10.13 -9.76 8.06
N LEU A 201 9.55 -8.85 8.85
CA LEU A 201 8.72 -9.21 10.00
C LEU A 201 7.64 -10.23 9.64
N GLY A 202 6.93 -10.00 8.53
CA GLY A 202 5.90 -10.91 8.04
C GLY A 202 6.42 -12.31 7.69
N SER A 203 7.64 -12.42 7.16
CA SER A 203 8.27 -13.71 6.88
C SER A 203 8.69 -14.44 8.16
N LEU A 204 9.17 -13.72 9.16
CA LEU A 204 9.61 -14.27 10.44
C LEU A 204 8.41 -14.75 11.27
N TRP A 205 7.32 -13.99 11.34
CA TRP A 205 6.07 -14.45 11.95
C TRP A 205 5.49 -15.70 11.28
N ARG A 206 5.66 -15.87 9.97
CA ARG A 206 5.29 -17.13 9.29
C ARG A 206 6.20 -18.29 9.69
N LYS A 207 7.52 -18.06 9.81
CA LYS A 207 8.49 -19.08 10.23
C LYS A 207 8.32 -19.49 11.70
N HIS A 208 7.86 -18.57 12.55
CA HIS A 208 7.65 -18.77 13.98
C HIS A 208 6.15 -18.66 14.31
N THR A 209 5.37 -19.64 13.85
CA THR A 209 3.90 -19.63 14.03
C THR A 209 3.50 -19.38 15.49
N GLY A 210 2.62 -18.40 15.69
CA GLY A 210 2.11 -17.99 17.00
C GLY A 210 2.97 -16.94 17.72
N SER A 211 4.15 -16.58 17.17
CA SER A 211 5.00 -15.55 17.79
C SER A 211 4.49 -14.13 17.60
N ASP A 212 3.51 -13.93 16.72
CA ASP A 212 2.87 -12.64 16.46
C ASP A 212 1.80 -12.27 17.48
N ASP A 213 1.41 -13.19 18.38
CA ASP A 213 0.31 -12.98 19.35
C ASP A 213 0.60 -13.62 20.73
N VAL A 214 1.83 -13.49 21.22
CA VAL A 214 2.20 -14.02 22.53
C VAL A 214 1.77 -13.04 23.64
N GLU A 215 0.78 -13.42 24.45
CA GLU A 215 0.26 -12.58 25.55
C GLU A 215 1.39 -11.92 26.35
N GLY A 216 1.32 -10.60 26.54
CA GLY A 216 2.34 -9.84 27.27
C GLY A 216 3.54 -9.38 26.43
N THR A 217 3.54 -9.57 25.11
CA THR A 217 4.51 -8.93 24.19
C THR A 217 3.93 -7.71 23.48
N TYR A 218 4.79 -6.92 22.85
CA TYR A 218 4.36 -5.80 21.99
C TYR A 218 3.60 -6.27 20.74
N ALA A 219 3.94 -7.43 20.17
CA ALA A 219 3.16 -8.02 19.08
C ALA A 219 1.71 -8.31 19.51
N HIS A 220 1.53 -8.89 20.70
CA HIS A 220 0.20 -9.13 21.25
C HIS A 220 -0.55 -7.82 21.53
N TRP A 221 0.12 -6.80 22.10
CA TRP A 221 -0.51 -5.50 22.30
C TRP A 221 -0.95 -4.88 20.98
N LEU A 222 -0.11 -4.93 19.94
CA LEU A 222 -0.46 -4.50 18.59
C LEU A 222 -1.75 -5.23 18.14
N ARG A 223 -1.77 -6.57 18.11
CA ARG A 223 -2.94 -7.34 17.68
C ARG A 223 -4.20 -7.03 18.50
N TYR A 224 -4.07 -6.95 19.82
CA TYR A 224 -5.17 -6.61 20.71
C TYR A 224 -5.74 -5.22 20.43
N GLY A 225 -4.88 -4.23 20.23
CA GLY A 225 -5.30 -2.87 19.92
C GLY A 225 -5.86 -2.75 18.51
N MET A 226 -5.33 -3.45 17.51
CA MET A 226 -5.85 -3.39 16.13
C MET A 226 -7.35 -3.71 16.03
N VAL A 227 -7.88 -4.55 16.92
CA VAL A 227 -9.31 -4.93 16.93
C VAL A 227 -10.19 -4.10 17.88
N ARG A 228 -9.60 -3.21 18.69
CA ARG A 228 -10.30 -2.44 19.73
C ARG A 228 -10.09 -0.95 19.66
N TRP A 229 -8.97 -0.53 19.09
CA TRP A 229 -8.58 0.85 18.98
C TRP A 229 -9.51 1.56 17.99
N LYS A 230 -10.14 2.62 18.48
CA LYS A 230 -10.96 3.52 17.67
C LYS A 230 -10.32 4.89 17.69
N PRO A 231 -9.61 5.28 16.62
CA PRO A 231 -8.94 6.56 16.59
C PRO A 231 -9.98 7.70 16.56
N ASN A 232 -9.64 8.83 17.19
CA ASN A 232 -10.49 10.01 17.16
C ASN A 232 -10.56 10.65 15.76
N HIS A 233 -9.54 10.41 14.94
CA HIS A 233 -9.38 10.97 13.61
C HIS A 233 -9.21 9.84 12.58
N LEU A 234 -9.72 10.06 11.37
CA LEU A 234 -9.45 9.19 10.22
C LEU A 234 -8.09 9.57 9.60
N PRO A 235 -7.41 8.64 8.90
CA PRO A 235 -6.17 8.96 8.21
C PRO A 235 -6.42 10.03 7.15
N GLU A 236 -5.65 11.11 7.15
CA GLU A 236 -5.81 12.17 6.17
C GLU A 236 -5.31 11.71 4.79
N ARG A 237 -6.03 12.10 3.74
CA ARG A 237 -5.55 11.88 2.36
C ARG A 237 -4.37 12.79 2.06
N GLU A 238 -3.50 12.34 1.18
CA GLU A 238 -2.52 13.21 0.54
C GLU A 238 -3.14 13.85 -0.73
N PRO A 239 -3.04 15.18 -0.92
CA PRO A 239 -3.59 15.82 -2.09
C PRO A 239 -2.69 15.59 -3.31
N TYR A 240 -3.15 14.77 -4.25
CA TYR A 240 -2.51 14.65 -5.56
C TYR A 240 -2.54 15.98 -6.32
N GLU A 241 -1.40 16.35 -6.90
CA GLU A 241 -1.33 17.36 -7.94
C GLU A 241 -1.88 16.77 -9.25
N LYS A 242 -2.57 17.57 -10.06
CA LYS A 242 -2.96 17.14 -11.41
C LYS A 242 -1.72 17.16 -12.30
N LEU A 243 -1.22 15.98 -12.64
CA LEU A 243 -0.05 15.79 -13.50
C LEU A 243 -0.41 15.74 -14.98
N GLU A 244 0.57 15.99 -15.85
CA GLU A 244 0.42 15.70 -17.27
C GLU A 244 0.29 14.18 -17.51
N PRO A 245 -0.59 13.75 -18.43
CA PRO A 245 -0.75 12.34 -18.70
C PRO A 245 0.48 11.79 -19.42
N VAL A 246 0.88 10.57 -19.03
CA VAL A 246 1.88 9.75 -19.73
C VAL A 246 1.38 9.34 -21.12
N LYS A 247 0.06 9.14 -21.25
CA LYS A 247 -0.58 8.72 -22.49
C LYS A 247 -1.82 9.54 -22.81
N ARG A 248 -1.92 9.99 -24.06
CA ARG A 248 -3.15 10.54 -24.65
C ARG A 248 -3.58 9.62 -25.78
N GLY A 249 -4.80 9.08 -25.71
CA GLY A 249 -5.35 8.12 -26.67
C GLY A 249 -5.94 6.87 -26.00
N PRO A 250 -6.42 5.90 -26.81
CA PRO A 250 -7.18 4.76 -26.30
C PRO A 250 -6.39 3.90 -25.32
N LEU A 251 -6.93 3.64 -24.12
CA LEU A 251 -6.24 2.91 -23.05
C LEU A 251 -5.72 1.54 -23.51
N LEU A 252 -6.54 0.81 -24.27
CA LEU A 252 -6.32 -0.59 -24.66
C LEU A 252 -5.62 -0.78 -26.01
N ARG A 253 -5.18 0.30 -26.66
CA ARG A 253 -4.41 0.27 -27.92
C ARG A 253 -3.12 1.07 -27.78
N GLU A 254 -2.14 0.77 -28.61
CA GLU A 254 -0.98 1.64 -28.75
C GLU A 254 -1.44 3.00 -29.30
N GLY A 255 -0.89 4.07 -28.73
CA GLY A 255 -1.15 5.47 -29.12
C GLY A 255 -0.01 6.05 -29.93
#